data_AF-A0A7K2TGA5-F1
#
_entry.id   AF-A0A7K2TGA5-F1
#
_cell.length_a   1.000
_cell.length_b   1.000
_cell.length_c   1.000
_cell.angle_alpha   90.00
_cell.angle_beta   90.00
_cell.angle_gamma   90.00
#
_symmetry.space_group_name_H-M   'P 1'
#
loop_
_entity.id
_entity.type
_entity.pdbx_description
1 polymer ?
#
loop_
_entity_poly.entity_id
_entity_poly.type
_entity_poly.pdbx_seq_one_letter_code
_entity_poly.pdbx_strand_id
1 'polypeptide(L)'
;MIITYVQDDGTKLELSTEDLSALEAAAIEEAMGDTPWRLVEDRLRVQDPTAMRAVLWAHRRRDDKTLAFHTFDVPGWRRRLTARIERAEIDEVLTNILTEALAKSEDSAIDATLPHLRRLAYNRADVDAALVALGKGHLVPDPTASGD
;
A
#
# COMPACT_ATOMS: atom_id res chain seq x y z
N MET A 1 3.88 3.48 2.78
CA MET A 1 2.51 3.05 2.39
C MET A 1 1.50 3.88 3.14
N ILE A 2 0.39 4.26 2.52
CA ILE A 2 -0.65 5.09 3.14
C ILE A 2 -1.88 4.25 3.47
N ILE A 3 -2.35 4.35 4.71
CA ILE A 3 -3.65 3.87 5.15
C ILE A 3 -4.61 5.05 5.22
N THR A 4 -5.66 5.02 4.41
CA THR A 4 -6.79 5.95 4.54
C THR A 4 -7.86 5.33 5.43
N TYR A 5 -8.24 6.06 6.47
CA TYR A 5 -9.38 5.76 7.33
C TYR A 5 -10.48 6.82 7.18
N VAL A 6 -11.65 6.41 6.71
CA VAL A 6 -12.86 7.26 6.67
C VAL A 6 -13.57 7.18 8.02
N GLN A 7 -13.67 8.31 8.70
CA GLN A 7 -14.31 8.45 10.01
C GLN A 7 -15.84 8.47 9.89
N ASP A 8 -16.54 8.47 11.02
CA ASP A 8 -18.01 8.40 11.04
C ASP A 8 -18.66 9.66 10.46
N ASP A 9 -17.98 10.80 10.56
CA ASP A 9 -18.38 12.09 9.97
C ASP A 9 -17.99 12.24 8.49
N GLY A 10 -17.39 11.20 7.89
CA GLY A 10 -16.92 11.20 6.51
C GLY A 10 -15.55 11.85 6.30
N THR A 11 -14.91 12.38 7.35
CA THR A 11 -13.54 12.90 7.24
C THR A 11 -12.56 11.77 6.94
N LYS A 12 -11.50 12.08 6.19
CA LYS A 12 -10.43 11.13 5.87
C LYS A 12 -9.23 11.43 6.74
N LEU A 13 -8.76 10.40 7.44
CA LEU A 13 -7.47 10.38 8.11
C LEU A 13 -6.50 9.56 7.26
N GLU A 14 -5.38 10.14 6.89
CA GLU A 14 -4.32 9.45 6.17
C GLU A 14 -3.14 9.21 7.10
N LEU A 15 -2.64 7.98 7.11
CA LEU A 15 -1.60 7.50 8.02
C LEU A 15 -0.51 6.84 7.19
N SER A 16 0.72 7.34 7.26
CA SER A 16 1.84 6.70 6.59
C SER A 16 2.49 5.65 7.49
N THR A 17 2.81 4.49 6.92
CA THR A 17 3.64 3.47 7.58
C THR A 17 5.07 3.95 7.83
N GLU A 18 5.55 4.95 7.08
CA GLU A 18 6.87 5.58 7.28
C GLU A 18 6.91 6.43 8.56
N ASP A 19 5.75 6.89 9.04
CA ASP A 19 5.65 7.67 10.29
C ASP A 19 5.68 6.78 11.54
N LEU A 20 5.73 5.45 11.38
CA LEU A 20 5.78 4.51 12.49
C LEU A 20 7.18 4.51 13.11
N SER A 21 7.22 4.61 14.43
CA SER A 21 8.43 4.28 15.18
C SER A 21 8.70 2.77 15.16
N ALA A 22 9.95 2.36 15.40
CA ALA A 22 10.31 0.95 15.51
C ALA A 22 9.49 0.19 16.59
N LEU A 23 9.11 0.86 17.67
CA LEU A 23 8.26 0.28 18.72
C LEU A 23 6.81 0.07 18.26
N GLU A 24 6.29 0.99 17.44
CA GLU A 24 4.94 0.85 16.87
C GLU A 24 4.91 -0.27 15.82
N ALA A 25 5.96 -0.38 14.99
CA ALA A 25 6.12 -1.49 14.07
C ALA A 25 6.16 -2.84 14.82
N ALA A 26 6.99 -2.96 15.86
CA ALA A 26 7.05 -4.18 16.68
C ALA A 26 5.70 -4.51 17.35
N ALA A 27 4.96 -3.51 17.83
CA ALA A 27 3.64 -3.72 18.39
C ALA A 27 2.62 -4.23 17.35
N ILE A 28 2.75 -3.81 16.09
CA ILE A 28 1.94 -4.33 14.98
C ILE A 28 2.30 -5.79 14.69
N GLU A 29 3.59 -6.14 14.65
CA GLU A 29 4.04 -7.52 14.45
C GLU A 29 3.45 -8.45 15.53
N GLU A 30 3.55 -8.06 16.80
CA GLU A 30 2.98 -8.79 17.94
C GLU A 30 1.45 -8.92 17.81
N ALA A 31 0.76 -7.83 17.51
CA ALA A 31 -0.69 -7.81 17.29
C ALA A 31 -1.13 -8.73 16.13
N MET A 32 -0.23 -9.00 15.18
CA MET A 32 -0.44 -9.90 14.06
C MET A 32 0.12 -11.31 14.29
N GLY A 33 0.42 -11.68 15.54
CA GLY A 33 0.94 -12.99 15.90
C GLY A 33 2.39 -13.19 15.50
N ASP A 34 3.23 -12.21 15.85
CA ASP A 34 4.67 -12.16 15.54
C ASP A 34 4.97 -12.27 14.04
N THR A 35 4.07 -11.71 13.21
CA THR A 35 4.26 -11.68 11.77
C THR A 35 5.35 -10.65 11.44
N PRO A 36 6.46 -11.04 10.77
CA PRO A 36 7.51 -10.09 10.40
C PRO A 36 6.99 -8.95 9.54
N TRP A 37 7.55 -7.75 9.71
CA TRP A 37 7.10 -6.52 9.06
C TRP A 37 6.92 -6.64 7.56
N ARG A 38 7.87 -7.28 6.87
CA ARG A 38 7.78 -7.54 5.42
C ARG A 38 6.48 -8.26 5.02
N LEU A 39 6.02 -9.22 5.83
CA LEU A 39 4.76 -9.93 5.59
C LEU A 39 3.53 -9.09 5.98
N VAL A 40 3.68 -8.15 6.91
CA VAL A 40 2.65 -7.14 7.20
C VAL A 40 2.43 -6.25 5.98
N GLU A 41 3.51 -5.76 5.37
CA GLU A 41 3.45 -4.96 4.14
C GLU A 41 2.79 -5.72 2.98
N ASP A 42 3.16 -6.99 2.78
CA ASP A 42 2.51 -7.86 1.79
C ASP A 42 0.99 -7.98 2.04
N ARG A 43 0.58 -8.10 3.30
CA ARG A 43 -0.84 -8.11 3.70
C ARG A 43 -1.53 -6.77 3.46
N LEU A 44 -0.86 -5.65 3.70
CA LEU A 44 -1.38 -4.32 3.38
C LEU A 44 -1.60 -4.15 1.87
N ARG A 45 -0.69 -4.64 1.03
CA ARG A 45 -0.81 -4.59 -0.44
C ARG A 45 -2.08 -5.29 -0.92
N VAL A 46 -2.45 -6.41 -0.30
CA VAL A 46 -3.68 -7.16 -0.63
C VAL A 46 -4.93 -6.69 0.13
N GLN A 47 -4.89 -5.53 0.79
CA GLN A 47 -6.00 -4.95 1.56
C GLN A 47 -6.49 -5.86 2.70
N ASP A 48 -5.57 -6.55 3.39
CA ASP A 48 -5.92 -7.36 4.55
C ASP A 48 -6.50 -6.48 5.67
N PRO A 49 -7.72 -6.77 6.17
CA PRO A 49 -8.37 -5.95 7.18
C PRO A 49 -7.61 -5.92 8.49
N THR A 50 -6.95 -7.03 8.87
CA THR A 50 -6.23 -7.12 10.14
C THR A 50 -5.00 -6.24 10.11
N ALA A 51 -4.24 -6.27 9.02
CA ALA A 51 -3.06 -5.42 8.81
C ALA A 51 -3.43 -3.93 8.79
N MET A 52 -4.45 -3.54 8.00
CA MET A 52 -4.90 -2.14 7.95
C MET A 52 -5.39 -1.64 9.32
N ARG A 53 -6.12 -2.50 10.04
CA ARG A 53 -6.59 -2.20 11.40
C ARG A 53 -5.44 -2.10 12.39
N ALA A 54 -4.41 -2.93 12.28
CA ALA A 54 -3.24 -2.90 13.16
C ALA A 54 -2.44 -1.60 12.99
N VAL A 55 -2.24 -1.14 11.77
CA VAL A 55 -1.59 0.17 11.52
C VAL A 55 -2.42 1.30 12.13
N LEU A 56 -3.73 1.36 11.85
CA LEU A 56 -4.60 2.38 12.43
C LEU A 56 -4.59 2.34 13.97
N TRP A 57 -4.63 1.14 14.55
CA TRP A 57 -4.55 0.94 16.00
C TRP A 57 -3.26 1.50 16.59
N ALA A 58 -2.11 1.24 15.96
CA ALA A 58 -0.83 1.73 16.43
C ALA A 58 -0.81 3.27 16.48
N HIS A 59 -1.35 3.94 15.45
CA HIS A 59 -1.50 5.40 15.48
C HIS A 59 -2.47 5.87 16.57
N ARG A 60 -3.62 5.20 16.75
CA ARG A 60 -4.59 5.55 17.82
C ARG A 60 -4.01 5.39 19.22
N ARG A 61 -3.06 4.46 19.40
CA ARG A 61 -2.31 4.31 20.66
C ARG A 61 -1.39 5.49 20.98
N ARG A 62 -1.18 6.42 20.07
CA ARG A 62 -0.49 7.68 20.39
C ARG A 62 -1.29 8.48 21.42
N ASP A 63 -2.61 8.53 21.23
CA ASP A 63 -3.55 9.29 22.05
C ASP A 63 -4.08 8.46 23.25
N ASP A 64 -4.35 7.16 23.05
CA ASP A 64 -4.79 6.26 24.10
C ASP A 64 -3.83 5.08 24.29
N LYS A 65 -2.93 5.20 25.27
CA LYS A 65 -1.90 4.19 25.55
C LYS A 65 -2.46 2.85 26.04
N THR A 66 -3.69 2.83 26.54
CA THR A 66 -4.35 1.64 27.10
C THR A 66 -5.18 0.88 26.08
N LEU A 67 -5.35 1.43 24.88
CA LEU A 67 -6.11 0.82 23.79
C LEU A 67 -5.52 -0.54 23.38
N ALA A 68 -6.23 -1.62 23.68
CA ALA A 68 -5.82 -2.98 23.33
C ALA A 68 -6.27 -3.37 21.92
N PHE A 69 -5.41 -4.07 21.18
CA PHE A 69 -5.70 -4.43 19.79
C PHE A 69 -6.93 -5.34 19.64
N HIS A 70 -7.08 -6.32 20.53
CA HIS A 70 -8.18 -7.30 20.47
C HIS A 70 -9.57 -6.67 20.67
N THR A 71 -9.66 -5.50 21.31
CA THR A 71 -10.89 -4.71 21.47
C THR A 71 -11.05 -3.60 20.44
N PHE A 72 -10.01 -3.31 19.65
CA PHE A 72 -10.05 -2.25 18.65
C PHE A 72 -10.71 -2.77 17.37
N ASP A 73 -11.83 -2.18 16.97
CA ASP A 73 -12.57 -2.60 15.77
C ASP A 73 -12.91 -1.41 14.87
N VAL A 74 -13.12 -1.70 13.59
CA VAL A 74 -13.56 -0.72 12.58
C VAL A 74 -14.80 -1.28 11.87
N PRO A 75 -16.00 -1.04 12.41
CA PRO A 75 -17.23 -1.46 11.77
C PRO A 75 -17.34 -0.91 10.35
N GLY A 76 -17.69 -1.78 9.39
CA GLY A 76 -17.77 -1.41 7.98
C GLY A 76 -16.42 -1.18 7.30
N TRP A 77 -15.34 -1.77 7.81
CA TRP A 77 -13.96 -1.58 7.35
C TRP A 77 -13.78 -1.53 5.83
N ARG A 78 -14.51 -2.35 5.04
CA ARG A 78 -14.38 -2.38 3.57
C ARG A 78 -14.58 -1.03 2.89
N ARG A 79 -15.39 -0.16 3.47
CA ARG A 79 -15.67 1.20 2.94
C ARG A 79 -14.85 2.28 3.62
N ARG A 80 -14.14 1.92 4.69
CA ARG A 80 -13.50 2.86 5.62
C ARG A 80 -12.00 2.74 5.64
N LEU A 81 -11.44 1.56 5.45
CA LEU A 81 -10.02 1.29 5.41
C LEU A 81 -9.59 0.97 4.00
N THR A 82 -8.49 1.58 3.60
CA THR A 82 -7.91 1.38 2.29
C THR A 82 -6.41 1.61 2.39
N ALA A 83 -5.62 0.66 1.91
CA ALA A 83 -4.17 0.80 1.84
C ALA A 83 -3.73 1.16 0.42
N ARG A 84 -2.77 2.07 0.28
CA ARG A 84 -2.21 2.48 -0.99
C ARG A 84 -0.68 2.52 -0.90
N ILE A 85 -0.03 2.20 -2.01
CA ILE A 85 1.43 2.32 -2.14
C ILE A 85 1.79 3.71 -2.66
N GLU A 86 2.91 4.25 -2.21
CA GLU A 86 3.43 5.52 -2.67
C GLU A 86 4.47 5.27 -3.78
N ARG A 87 5.07 6.36 -4.26
CA ARG A 87 6.02 6.29 -5.36
C ARG A 87 7.22 5.38 -5.06
N ALA A 88 7.76 5.44 -3.85
CA ALA A 88 8.94 4.68 -3.48
C ALA A 88 8.70 3.17 -3.60
N GLU A 89 7.55 2.67 -3.15
CA GLU A 89 7.22 1.25 -3.25
C GLU A 89 6.83 0.84 -4.68
N ILE A 90 6.27 1.75 -5.47
CA ILE A 90 6.06 1.51 -6.91
C ILE A 90 7.41 1.27 -7.59
N ASP A 91 8.41 2.11 -7.32
CA ASP A 91 9.76 1.97 -7.88
C ASP A 91 10.41 0.66 -7.42
N GLU A 92 10.26 0.28 -6.16
CA GLU A 92 10.76 -0.99 -5.62
C GLU A 92 10.13 -2.20 -6.33
N VAL A 93 8.79 -2.24 -6.45
CA VAL A 93 8.09 -3.36 -7.10
C VAL A 93 8.53 -3.50 -8.56
N LEU A 94 8.60 -2.40 -9.31
CA LEU A 94 9.02 -2.45 -10.71
C LEU A 94 10.49 -2.85 -10.86
N THR A 95 11.37 -2.39 -9.97
CA THR A 95 12.79 -2.79 -9.95
C THR A 95 12.97 -4.28 -9.65
N ASN A 96 12.18 -4.82 -8.73
CA ASN A 96 12.20 -6.25 -8.42
C ASN A 96 11.73 -7.09 -9.61
N ILE A 97 10.66 -6.66 -10.31
CA ILE A 97 10.19 -7.33 -11.53
C ILE A 97 11.29 -7.34 -12.60
N LEU A 98 11.98 -6.21 -12.81
CA LEU A 98 13.09 -6.13 -13.76
C LEU A 98 14.27 -7.04 -13.38
N THR A 99 14.53 -7.18 -12.09
CA THR A 99 15.61 -8.03 -11.58
C THR A 99 15.28 -9.52 -11.71
N GLU A 100 14.02 -9.90 -11.50
CA GLU A 100 13.55 -11.28 -11.55
C GLU A 100 13.24 -11.78 -12.96
N ALA A 101 12.81 -10.89 -13.86
CA ALA A 101 12.53 -11.23 -15.24
C ALA A 101 13.86 -11.50 -15.96
N LEU A 102 14.17 -12.78 -16.18
CA LEU A 102 15.34 -13.27 -16.93
C LEU A 102 15.35 -12.76 -18.38
N ALA A 103 15.79 -11.51 -18.61
CA ALA A 103 16.25 -10.86 -19.84
C ALA A 103 15.44 -11.03 -21.16
N LYS A 104 14.34 -11.78 -21.20
CA LYS A 104 13.61 -12.14 -22.43
C LYS A 104 12.11 -11.85 -22.38
N SER A 105 11.55 -11.49 -21.22
CA SER A 105 10.10 -11.22 -21.08
C SER A 105 9.75 -10.20 -19.99
N GLU A 106 10.66 -9.26 -19.69
CA GLU A 106 10.44 -8.18 -18.72
C GLU A 106 9.15 -7.39 -19.00
N ASP A 107 8.96 -6.96 -20.25
CA ASP A 107 7.82 -6.11 -20.62
C ASP A 107 6.48 -6.80 -20.40
N SER A 108 6.39 -8.12 -20.64
CA SER A 108 5.16 -8.88 -20.41
C SER A 108 4.84 -9.03 -18.92
N ALA A 109 5.85 -9.16 -18.06
CA ALA A 109 5.67 -9.25 -16.62
C ALA A 109 5.25 -7.90 -16.02
N ILE A 110 5.85 -6.80 -16.52
CA ILE A 110 5.44 -5.44 -16.16
C ILE A 110 4.00 -5.20 -16.61
N ASP A 111 3.67 -5.45 -17.89
CA ASP A 111 2.33 -5.20 -18.44
C ASP A 111 1.24 -5.95 -17.66
N ALA A 112 1.49 -7.21 -17.28
CA ALA A 112 0.55 -8.00 -16.48
C ALA A 112 0.30 -7.43 -15.07
N THR A 113 1.26 -6.71 -14.49
CA THR A 113 1.16 -6.15 -13.12
C THR A 113 0.64 -4.70 -13.10
N LEU A 114 0.72 -3.96 -14.21
CA LEU A 114 0.29 -2.56 -14.29
C LEU A 114 -1.16 -2.28 -13.85
N PRO A 115 -2.17 -3.09 -14.24
CA PRO A 115 -3.54 -2.84 -13.79
C PRO A 115 -3.69 -2.96 -12.26
N HIS A 116 -2.88 -3.82 -11.63
CA HIS A 116 -2.88 -3.94 -10.18
C HIS A 116 -2.15 -2.78 -9.52
N LEU A 117 -0.96 -2.41 -10.01
CA LEU A 117 -0.18 -1.28 -9.49
C LEU A 117 -0.96 0.03 -9.58
N ARG A 118 -1.59 0.33 -10.72
CA ARG A 118 -2.42 1.54 -10.89
C ARG A 118 -3.61 1.63 -9.95
N ARG A 119 -4.16 0.49 -9.53
CA ARG A 119 -5.27 0.40 -8.57
C ARG A 119 -4.80 0.52 -7.12
N LEU A 120 -3.58 0.07 -6.84
CA LEU A 120 -2.98 0.11 -5.51
C LEU A 120 -2.24 1.43 -5.24
N ALA A 121 -1.81 2.14 -6.27
CA ALA A 121 -1.12 3.42 -6.16
C ALA A 121 -2.01 4.48 -5.50
N TYR A 122 -1.42 5.24 -4.58
CA TYR A 122 -2.07 6.41 -3.99
C TYR A 122 -2.35 7.47 -5.06
N ASN A 123 -1.36 7.71 -5.93
CA ASN A 123 -1.51 8.50 -7.14
C ASN A 123 -1.20 7.62 -8.37
N ARG A 124 -2.19 7.45 -9.24
CA ARG A 124 -2.04 6.63 -10.46
C ARG A 124 -0.93 7.15 -11.38
N ALA A 125 -0.71 8.47 -11.45
CA ALA A 125 0.32 9.07 -12.29
C ALA A 125 1.74 8.69 -11.84
N ASP A 126 1.92 8.31 -10.57
CA ASP A 126 3.22 7.88 -10.06
C ASP A 126 3.67 6.57 -10.70
N VAL A 127 2.74 5.69 -11.07
CA VAL A 127 3.04 4.46 -11.82
C VAL A 127 3.57 4.79 -13.22
N ASP A 128 2.91 5.73 -13.91
CA ASP A 128 3.30 6.09 -15.27
C ASP A 128 4.67 6.80 -15.26
N ALA A 129 4.90 7.69 -14.30
CA ALA A 129 6.21 8.31 -14.13
C ALA A 129 7.30 7.29 -13.72
N ALA A 130 6.95 6.16 -13.11
CA ALA A 130 7.91 5.11 -12.74
C ALA A 130 8.34 4.32 -13.96
N LEU A 131 7.38 3.99 -14.82
CA LEU A 131 7.68 3.38 -16.11
C LEU A 131 8.58 4.24 -16.99
N VAL A 132 8.33 5.55 -17.02
CA VAL A 132 9.18 6.50 -17.77
C VAL A 132 10.60 6.51 -17.21
N ALA A 133 10.76 6.56 -15.88
CA ALA A 133 12.08 6.56 -15.23
C ALA A 133 12.88 5.26 -15.51
N LEU A 134 12.18 4.14 -15.69
CA LEU A 134 12.77 2.84 -16.04
C LEU A 134 13.00 2.65 -17.56
N GLY A 135 12.73 3.66 -18.38
CA GLY A 135 12.85 3.57 -19.83
C GLY A 135 11.76 2.73 -20.51
N LYS A 136 10.68 2.40 -19.78
CA LYS A 136 9.52 1.62 -20.26
C LYS A 136 8.31 2.53 -20.56
N GLY A 137 8.57 3.77 -21.00
CA GLY A 137 7.54 4.76 -21.27
C GLY A 137 6.52 4.34 -22.34
N HIS A 138 6.86 3.38 -23.21
CA HIS A 138 5.94 2.79 -24.18
C HIS A 138 4.79 1.98 -23.56
N LEU A 139 4.88 1.62 -22.28
CA LEU A 139 3.82 0.95 -21.51
C LEU A 139 2.85 1.93 -20.84
N VAL A 140 3.10 3.24 -20.96
CA VAL A 140 2.17 4.28 -20.52
C VAL A 140 1.07 4.43 -21.57
N PRO A 141 -0.22 4.30 -21.21
CA PRO A 141 -1.31 4.48 -22.16
C PRO A 141 -1.30 5.90 -22.71
N ASP A 142 -1.43 6.01 -24.03
CA ASP A 142 -1.44 7.30 -24.72
C ASP A 142 -2.69 8.10 -24.29
N PRO A 143 -2.56 9.28 -23.67
CA PRO A 143 -3.70 10.06 -23.18
C PRO A 143 -4.68 10.45 -24.30
N THR A 144 -4.27 10.41 -25.57
CA THR A 144 -5.12 10.69 -26.72
C THR A 144 -5.87 9.46 -27.27
N ALA A 145 -5.60 8.24 -26.80
CA ALA A 145 -6.20 7.01 -27.33
C ALA A 145 -7.46 6.54 -26.58
N SER A 146 -7.89 7.26 -25.53
CA SER A 146 -9.07 6.92 -24.71
C SER A 146 -10.25 7.88 -24.96
N GLY A 147 -10.56 8.12 -26.23
CA GLY A 147 -11.71 8.90 -26.66
C GLY A 147 -12.42 8.20 -27.80
N ASP A 148 -13.21 7.18 -27.47
CA ASP A 148 -14.31 6.62 -28.29
C ASP A 148 -15.36 6.00 -27.35
#